data_AF-A0A9E4H9Z0-F1
#
_entry.id   AF-A0A9E4H9Z0-F1
#
_cell.length_a   1.000
_cell.length_b   1.000
_cell.length_c   1.000
_cell.angle_alpha   90.00
_cell.angle_beta   90.00
_cell.angle_gamma   90.00
#
_symmetry.space_group_name_H-M   'P 1'
#
loop_
_entity.id
_entity.type
_entity.pdbx_description
1 polymer ?
#
loop_
_entity_poly.entity_id
_entity_poly.type
_entity_poly.pdbx_seq_one_letter_code
_entity_poly.pdbx_strand_id
1 'polypeptide(L)'
;MKKNHEGNKRRVFLRTGLLGAAAFTIIPRGLSSRVDDCDTTTVDLFRTGPFDKPGAPERYMLAAPEEPGERLRLTGTVYANDCMSPLSNVELDIWHADNDGCYSEQEHINMNCKNPSGEDYNLRGIIRTDSKGMFVLETIKPGYYLNGAQYRPSHIHLIVRYPGIADLETQLYFEGDPYIKSDAAASHPDAAGRIIRLKERDNVQHGIFDIVLNVEPPSSVDEETSRQGTRLRQNHPNPFTHTTRVPLYLARPENVTLKVYDLHGRSISTLLDRQMTEGTHVVDWSGTDDKGKQVDAGTYFCRLSAGDAKQTRIMTKV
;
A
#
# COMPACT_ATOMS: atom_id res chain seq x y z
N MET A 1 -36.53 -54.07 53.65
CA MET A 1 -36.14 -52.64 53.62
C MET A 1 -37.39 -51.78 53.47
N LYS A 2 -37.45 -50.72 54.29
CA LYS A 2 -38.44 -49.63 54.44
C LYS A 2 -39.14 -49.18 53.14
N LYS A 3 -40.34 -48.57 53.09
CA LYS A 3 -41.59 -48.47 53.88
C LYS A 3 -42.49 -47.50 53.05
N ASN A 4 -43.78 -47.79 52.97
CA ASN A 4 -44.97 -46.93 52.76
C ASN A 4 -45.03 -45.92 51.57
N HIS A 5 -45.97 -45.99 50.62
CA HIS A 5 -47.45 -45.88 50.59
C HIS A 5 -48.00 -44.44 50.54
N GLU A 6 -49.12 -44.29 49.82
CA GLU A 6 -49.97 -43.09 49.55
C GLU A 6 -49.60 -42.28 48.29
N GLY A 7 -50.50 -41.87 47.39
CA GLY A 7 -51.95 -42.00 47.31
C GLY A 7 -52.54 -40.92 46.37
N ASN A 8 -53.39 -41.36 45.43
CA ASN A 8 -54.59 -40.66 44.89
C ASN A 8 -54.50 -39.37 44.01
N LYS A 9 -54.94 -39.53 42.75
CA LYS A 9 -55.92 -38.73 41.95
C LYS A 9 -56.05 -37.20 42.15
N ARG A 10 -55.89 -36.41 41.05
CA ARG A 10 -56.93 -35.63 40.29
C ARG A 10 -56.41 -34.38 39.55
N ARG A 11 -56.83 -34.29 38.27
CA ARG A 11 -57.26 -33.15 37.42
C ARG A 11 -56.80 -31.68 37.66
N VAL A 12 -56.28 -31.10 36.57
CA VAL A 12 -56.63 -29.82 35.88
C VAL A 12 -56.70 -28.53 36.69
N PHE A 13 -55.95 -27.49 36.29
CA PHE A 13 -56.46 -26.11 36.13
C PHE A 13 -55.53 -25.21 35.29
N LEU A 14 -56.10 -24.55 34.28
CA LEU A 14 -55.50 -23.46 33.49
C LEU A 14 -55.33 -22.20 34.35
N ARG A 15 -54.28 -21.41 34.08
CA ARG A 15 -54.33 -19.96 34.22
C ARG A 15 -53.72 -19.25 33.01
N THR A 16 -54.53 -18.33 32.53
CA THR A 16 -54.40 -17.32 31.49
C THR A 16 -53.25 -16.33 31.72
N GLY A 17 -52.68 -15.82 30.63
CA GLY A 17 -51.87 -14.59 30.59
C GLY A 17 -51.72 -14.11 29.14
N LEU A 18 -52.37 -12.99 28.81
CA LEU A 18 -52.42 -12.34 27.49
C LEU A 18 -51.17 -11.47 27.20
N LEU A 19 -50.86 -11.39 25.90
CA LEU A 19 -50.38 -10.24 25.10
C LEU A 19 -49.09 -9.50 25.49
N GLY A 20 -48.12 -9.63 24.59
CA GLY A 20 -47.10 -8.62 24.29
C GLY A 20 -46.59 -8.83 22.87
N ALA A 21 -47.28 -8.28 21.87
CA ALA A 21 -46.80 -8.25 20.49
C ALA A 21 -45.67 -7.21 20.40
N ALA A 22 -44.42 -7.67 20.52
CA ALA A 22 -43.27 -6.84 20.15
C ALA A 22 -43.17 -6.85 18.62
N ALA A 23 -43.53 -5.71 18.01
CA ALA A 23 -43.21 -5.45 16.62
C ALA A 23 -41.69 -5.45 16.47
N PHE A 24 -41.14 -6.50 15.86
CA PHE A 24 -39.75 -6.49 15.39
C PHE A 24 -39.68 -5.50 14.23
N THR A 25 -39.33 -4.25 14.53
CA THR A 25 -38.79 -3.36 13.51
C THR A 25 -37.49 -3.99 13.04
N ILE A 26 -37.54 -4.64 11.87
CA ILE A 26 -36.34 -4.98 11.11
C ILE A 26 -35.73 -3.64 10.73
N ILE A 27 -34.81 -3.15 11.55
CA ILE A 27 -33.91 -2.08 11.14
C ILE A 27 -33.13 -2.69 9.96
N PRO A 28 -33.24 -2.15 8.74
CA PRO A 28 -32.35 -2.58 7.68
C PRO A 28 -30.96 -2.30 8.22
N ARG A 29 -30.16 -3.34 8.45
CA ARG A 29 -28.71 -3.17 8.57
C ARG A 29 -28.33 -2.41 7.32
N GLY A 30 -28.04 -1.12 7.48
CA GLY A 30 -27.54 -0.30 6.40
C GLY A 30 -26.41 -1.10 5.76
N LEU A 31 -26.43 -1.16 4.43
CA LEU A 31 -25.24 -1.49 3.68
C LEU A 31 -24.17 -0.49 4.14
N SER A 32 -23.42 -0.85 5.17
CA SER A 32 -22.05 -0.40 5.30
C SER A 32 -21.37 -1.02 4.11
N SER A 33 -21.29 -0.26 3.01
CA SER A 33 -20.24 -0.47 2.04
C SER A 33 -18.96 -0.26 2.82
N ARG A 34 -18.42 -1.35 3.39
CA ARG A 34 -17.00 -1.40 3.70
C ARG A 34 -16.34 -0.97 2.40
N VAL A 35 -15.69 0.18 2.45
CA VAL A 35 -14.69 0.56 1.47
C VAL A 35 -13.80 -0.68 1.33
N ASP A 36 -13.73 -1.25 0.14
CA ASP A 36 -12.99 -2.49 -0.11
C ASP A 36 -11.57 -2.36 0.47
N ASP A 37 -11.15 -3.38 1.23
CA ASP A 37 -9.96 -3.38 2.07
C ASP A 37 -8.74 -2.84 1.32
N CYS A 38 -8.05 -1.90 1.93
CA CYS A 38 -6.78 -1.45 1.44
C CYS A 38 -5.72 -2.51 1.67
N ASP A 39 -5.21 -3.09 0.58
CA ASP A 39 -4.09 -4.04 0.67
C ASP A 39 -2.88 -3.39 1.34
N THR A 40 -2.50 -3.92 2.50
CA THR A 40 -1.32 -3.48 3.24
C THR A 40 -0.07 -4.09 2.62
N THR A 41 1.07 -3.39 2.72
CA THR A 41 2.33 -3.93 2.24
C THR A 41 2.69 -5.18 3.04
N THR A 42 2.91 -6.28 2.33
CA THR A 42 3.10 -7.58 2.97
C THR A 42 4.53 -7.74 3.52
N VAL A 43 4.64 -8.56 4.56
CA VAL A 43 5.92 -9.10 5.01
C VAL A 43 6.50 -9.96 3.88
N ASP A 44 7.81 -9.89 3.65
CA ASP A 44 8.47 -10.77 2.68
C ASP A 44 8.63 -12.18 3.23
N LEU A 45 8.55 -13.21 2.38
CA LEU A 45 8.72 -14.61 2.80
C LEU A 45 10.08 -14.86 3.46
N PHE A 46 11.14 -14.21 2.98
CA PHE A 46 12.48 -14.28 3.58
C PHE A 46 12.74 -13.16 4.58
N ARG A 47 11.76 -12.27 4.80
CA ARG A 47 11.83 -11.15 5.75
C ARG A 47 13.11 -10.32 5.53
N THR A 48 13.98 -10.22 6.53
CA THR A 48 15.27 -9.53 6.46
C THR A 48 16.36 -10.29 5.68
N GLY A 49 16.24 -11.61 5.51
CA GLY A 49 17.37 -12.43 5.05
C GLY A 49 18.58 -12.38 6.00
N PRO A 50 19.74 -12.92 5.60
CA PRO A 50 20.87 -13.10 6.51
C PRO A 50 21.83 -11.89 6.61
N PHE A 51 21.57 -10.82 5.84
CA PHE A 51 22.53 -9.71 5.66
C PHE A 51 22.09 -8.39 6.30
N ASP A 52 21.11 -8.42 7.19
CA ASP A 52 20.78 -7.28 8.04
C ASP A 52 21.98 -6.88 8.91
N LYS A 53 22.22 -5.57 9.03
CA LYS A 53 23.28 -4.97 9.84
C LYS A 53 22.70 -3.74 10.57
N PRO A 54 22.32 -3.88 11.85
CA PRO A 54 21.77 -2.78 12.63
C PRO A 54 22.74 -1.61 12.79
N GLY A 55 22.21 -0.40 12.95
CA GLY A 55 23.02 0.79 13.23
C GLY A 55 23.47 1.58 12.00
N ALA A 56 22.81 1.36 10.86
CA ALA A 56 23.06 2.13 9.64
C ALA A 56 22.83 3.64 9.88
N PRO A 57 23.63 4.52 9.24
CA PRO A 57 23.49 5.96 9.41
C PRO A 57 22.19 6.47 8.77
N GLU A 58 21.64 7.57 9.29
CA GLU A 58 20.52 8.27 8.63
C GLU A 58 21.02 8.96 7.36
N ARG A 59 20.54 8.51 6.18
CA ARG A 59 20.89 9.07 4.87
C ARG A 59 19.94 8.57 3.79
N TYR A 60 19.68 9.42 2.80
CA TYR A 60 18.88 9.06 1.63
C TYR A 60 19.72 8.64 0.42
N MET A 61 21.00 9.04 0.36
CA MET A 61 21.93 8.65 -0.70
C MET A 61 22.80 7.50 -0.17
N LEU A 62 22.53 6.28 -0.62
CA LEU A 62 23.26 5.08 -0.19
C LEU A 62 24.45 4.78 -1.09
N ALA A 63 24.35 5.06 -2.39
CA ALA A 63 25.41 4.83 -3.34
C ALA A 63 26.26 6.09 -3.52
N ALA A 64 27.55 6.00 -3.21
CA ALA A 64 28.51 7.07 -3.47
C ALA A 64 28.65 7.36 -4.98
N PRO A 65 29.17 8.55 -5.39
CA PRO A 65 29.39 8.89 -6.79
C PRO A 65 30.28 7.91 -7.57
N GLU A 66 31.17 7.21 -6.89
CA GLU A 66 32.07 6.18 -7.42
C GLU A 66 31.50 4.76 -7.37
N GLU A 67 30.35 4.56 -6.70
CA GLU A 67 29.71 3.25 -6.58
C GLU A 67 29.33 2.70 -7.97
N PRO A 68 29.86 1.53 -8.38
CA PRO A 68 29.58 0.93 -9.67
C PRO A 68 28.14 0.43 -9.75
N GLY A 69 27.48 0.65 -10.89
CA GLY A 69 26.17 0.08 -11.15
C GLY A 69 25.22 1.07 -11.84
N GLU A 70 24.06 0.56 -12.20
CA GLU A 70 22.99 1.36 -12.79
C GLU A 70 22.36 2.25 -11.71
N ARG A 71 22.39 3.57 -11.89
CA ARG A 71 21.84 4.53 -10.91
C ARG A 71 20.34 4.36 -10.75
N LEU A 72 19.87 4.39 -9.51
CA LEU A 72 18.49 4.18 -9.15
C LEU A 72 18.03 5.28 -8.19
N ARG A 73 16.91 5.93 -8.53
CA ARG A 73 16.18 6.82 -7.63
C ARG A 73 14.80 6.24 -7.35
N LEU A 74 14.57 5.90 -6.09
CA LEU A 74 13.28 5.44 -5.59
C LEU A 74 12.60 6.56 -4.81
N THR A 75 11.30 6.69 -5.02
CA THR A 75 10.43 7.58 -4.24
C THR A 75 9.22 6.81 -3.76
N GLY A 76 8.63 7.22 -2.65
CA GLY A 76 7.38 6.64 -2.20
C GLY A 76 6.76 7.43 -1.07
N THR A 77 5.53 7.08 -0.75
CA THR A 77 4.79 7.55 0.42
C THR A 77 4.46 6.38 1.33
N VAL A 78 4.59 6.56 2.63
CA VAL A 78 4.04 5.61 3.61
C VAL A 78 2.64 6.05 4.00
N TYR A 79 1.65 5.17 3.86
CA TYR A 79 0.25 5.38 4.20
C TYR A 79 -0.19 4.48 5.37
N ALA A 80 -1.24 4.91 6.07
CA ALA A 80 -2.03 4.09 6.98
C ALA A 80 -2.87 3.05 6.21
N ASN A 81 -3.58 2.19 6.94
CA ASN A 81 -4.41 1.11 6.40
C ASN A 81 -5.66 1.58 5.63
N ASP A 82 -5.84 2.88 5.47
CA ASP A 82 -6.84 3.49 4.58
C ASP A 82 -6.28 3.79 3.17
N CYS A 83 -4.99 3.50 2.91
CA CYS A 83 -4.26 3.80 1.67
C CYS A 83 -4.22 5.30 1.31
N MET A 84 -4.48 6.18 2.29
CA MET A 84 -4.74 7.58 2.05
C MET A 84 -3.97 8.46 3.03
N SER A 85 -4.02 8.15 4.30
CA SER A 85 -3.47 9.01 5.36
C SER A 85 -1.96 8.81 5.42
N PRO A 86 -1.16 9.81 5.00
CA PRO A 86 0.29 9.66 5.02
C PRO A 86 0.79 9.59 6.46
N LEU A 87 1.80 8.76 6.68
CA LEU A 87 2.45 8.58 7.97
C LEU A 87 3.81 9.28 7.96
N SER A 88 3.92 10.34 8.75
CA SER A 88 5.18 11.07 8.92
C SER A 88 6.09 10.40 9.94
N ASN A 89 7.40 10.64 9.84
CA ASN A 89 8.40 10.12 10.76
C ASN A 89 8.41 8.58 10.88
N VAL A 90 7.98 7.89 9.82
CA VAL A 90 8.18 6.45 9.66
C VAL A 90 9.65 6.22 9.37
N GLU A 91 10.26 5.27 10.07
CA GLU A 91 11.64 4.87 9.82
C GLU A 91 11.68 3.75 8.78
N LEU A 92 12.53 3.90 7.76
CA LEU A 92 12.82 2.90 6.75
C LEU A 92 14.30 2.56 6.87
N ASP A 93 14.60 1.38 7.40
CA ASP A 93 15.95 0.83 7.48
C ASP A 93 16.20 -0.02 6.22
N ILE A 94 17.13 0.43 5.38
CA ILE A 94 17.25 -0.04 4.00
C ILE A 94 18.66 -0.58 3.75
N TRP A 95 18.75 -1.74 3.11
CA TRP A 95 20.00 -2.30 2.61
C TRP A 95 19.78 -3.13 1.34
N HIS A 96 20.83 -3.24 0.53
CA HIS A 96 20.85 -4.13 -0.63
C HIS A 96 22.29 -4.48 -1.03
N ALA A 97 22.42 -5.42 -1.97
CA ALA A 97 23.69 -5.79 -2.56
C ALA A 97 24.20 -4.71 -3.55
N ASP A 98 25.52 -4.68 -3.76
CA ASP A 98 26.14 -3.94 -4.87
C ASP A 98 25.77 -4.54 -6.24
N ASN A 99 26.31 -3.96 -7.32
CA ASN A 99 26.07 -4.43 -8.68
C ASN A 99 26.59 -5.85 -8.96
N ASP A 100 27.53 -6.36 -8.15
CA ASP A 100 28.11 -7.70 -8.27
C ASP A 100 27.43 -8.72 -7.33
N GLY A 101 26.41 -8.29 -6.56
CA GLY A 101 25.63 -9.16 -5.67
C GLY A 101 26.21 -9.30 -4.26
N CYS A 102 27.07 -8.38 -3.83
CA CYS A 102 27.71 -8.39 -2.52
C CYS A 102 27.07 -7.41 -1.52
N TYR A 103 26.88 -7.87 -0.29
CA TYR A 103 26.54 -6.99 0.84
C TYR A 103 27.81 -6.54 1.57
N SER A 104 27.75 -5.39 2.25
CA SER A 104 28.94 -4.82 2.92
C SER A 104 29.55 -5.76 3.99
N GLU A 105 28.72 -6.60 4.63
CA GLU A 105 29.17 -7.62 5.59
C GLU A 105 30.03 -8.73 4.96
N GLN A 106 29.96 -8.87 3.63
CA GLN A 106 30.65 -9.93 2.89
C GLN A 106 32.00 -9.47 2.33
N GLU A 107 32.32 -8.18 2.38
CA GLU A 107 33.55 -7.59 1.83
C GLU A 107 34.82 -8.23 2.41
N HIS A 108 34.78 -8.62 3.69
CA HIS A 108 35.92 -9.23 4.38
C HIS A 108 36.07 -10.73 4.11
N ILE A 109 35.08 -11.38 3.52
CA ILE A 109 35.04 -12.84 3.33
C ILE A 109 34.96 -13.27 1.86
N ASN A 110 34.55 -12.38 0.95
CA ASN A 110 34.50 -12.65 -0.48
C ASN A 110 35.34 -11.62 -1.24
N MET A 111 36.47 -12.08 -1.79
CA MET A 111 37.45 -11.25 -2.49
C MET A 111 36.92 -10.59 -3.77
N ASN A 112 35.74 -11.01 -4.27
CA ASN A 112 35.07 -10.38 -5.40
C ASN A 112 34.18 -9.20 -4.99
N CYS A 113 33.82 -9.09 -3.72
CA CYS A 113 33.06 -7.96 -3.20
C CYS A 113 33.97 -6.73 -3.10
N LYS A 114 33.57 -5.63 -3.74
CA LYS A 114 34.34 -4.39 -3.75
C LYS A 114 33.58 -3.30 -3.03
N ASN A 115 34.28 -2.60 -2.15
CA ASN A 115 33.77 -1.40 -1.49
C ASN A 115 34.66 -0.21 -1.85
N PRO A 116 34.39 0.43 -2.99
CA PRO A 116 35.23 1.52 -3.46
C PRO A 116 35.15 2.75 -2.55
N SER A 117 34.04 2.95 -1.83
CA SER A 117 33.88 4.04 -0.85
C SER A 117 34.64 3.75 0.46
N GLY A 118 34.87 2.47 0.78
CA GLY A 118 35.48 2.02 2.03
C GLY A 118 34.58 2.22 3.25
N GLU A 119 33.29 2.51 3.04
CA GLU A 119 32.34 2.75 4.13
C GLU A 119 31.78 1.43 4.69
N ASP A 120 31.80 1.28 6.02
CA ASP A 120 31.31 0.09 6.74
C ASP A 120 29.83 -0.23 6.48
N TYR A 121 29.04 0.80 6.18
CA TYR A 121 27.61 0.71 5.87
C TYR A 121 27.33 0.93 4.38
N ASN A 122 28.27 0.65 3.47
CA ASN A 122 28.06 0.84 2.02
C ASN A 122 26.71 0.24 1.58
N LEU A 123 25.92 1.01 0.82
CA LEU A 123 24.58 0.63 0.35
C LEU A 123 23.55 0.33 1.46
N ARG A 124 23.74 0.90 2.65
CA ARG A 124 22.82 0.82 3.81
C ARG A 124 22.51 2.20 4.38
N GLY A 125 21.28 2.41 4.83
CA GLY A 125 20.93 3.63 5.53
C GLY A 125 19.51 3.64 6.07
N ILE A 126 19.28 4.57 7.00
CA ILE A 126 17.97 4.83 7.59
C ILE A 126 17.40 6.11 6.97
N ILE A 127 16.14 6.03 6.52
CA ILE A 127 15.40 7.18 5.98
C ILE A 127 14.17 7.39 6.86
N ARG A 128 13.83 8.66 7.13
CA ARG A 128 12.57 9.01 7.79
C ARG A 128 11.64 9.72 6.83
N THR A 129 10.37 9.35 6.84
CA THR A 129 9.37 10.05 6.01
C THR A 129 9.15 11.48 6.49
N ASP A 130 8.92 12.39 5.53
CA ASP A 130 8.60 13.78 5.83
C ASP A 130 7.16 13.95 6.37
N SER A 131 6.72 15.20 6.57
CA SER A 131 5.35 15.51 7.06
C SER A 131 4.22 15.09 6.11
N LYS A 132 4.55 14.74 4.86
CA LYS A 132 3.61 14.21 3.85
C LYS A 132 3.77 12.70 3.67
N GLY A 133 4.53 12.04 4.54
CA GLY A 133 4.82 10.61 4.47
C GLY A 133 5.78 10.22 3.35
N MET A 134 6.42 11.19 2.69
CA MET A 134 7.27 10.94 1.54
C MET A 134 8.68 10.50 1.96
N PHE A 135 9.27 9.59 1.20
CA PHE A 135 10.70 9.28 1.25
C PHE A 135 11.32 9.31 -0.16
N VAL A 136 12.63 9.53 -0.21
CA VAL A 136 13.45 9.46 -1.41
C VAL A 136 14.68 8.62 -1.06
N LEU A 137 15.07 7.71 -1.96
CA LEU A 137 16.27 6.89 -1.87
C LEU A 137 17.06 7.05 -3.18
N GLU A 138 18.33 7.43 -3.07
CA GLU A 138 19.27 7.49 -4.20
C GLU A 138 20.35 6.42 -4.01
N THR A 139 20.42 5.49 -4.95
CA THR A 139 21.29 4.33 -4.87
C THR A 139 21.62 3.76 -6.26
N ILE A 140 21.98 2.48 -6.35
CA ILE A 140 22.09 1.70 -7.58
C ILE A 140 21.07 0.57 -7.60
N LYS A 141 20.73 0.07 -8.79
CA LYS A 141 19.98 -1.17 -8.92
C LYS A 141 20.88 -2.34 -8.43
N PRO A 142 20.42 -3.16 -7.46
CA PRO A 142 21.22 -4.25 -6.91
C PRO A 142 21.52 -5.34 -7.95
N GLY A 143 22.70 -5.93 -7.87
CA GLY A 143 23.08 -7.11 -8.63
C GLY A 143 22.40 -8.39 -8.15
N TYR A 144 22.68 -9.48 -8.86
CA TYR A 144 22.21 -10.81 -8.51
C TYR A 144 23.18 -11.53 -7.59
N TYR A 145 22.67 -12.27 -6.60
CA TYR A 145 23.49 -13.16 -5.80
C TYR A 145 22.87 -14.56 -5.70
N LEU A 146 23.72 -15.55 -5.46
CA LEU A 146 23.32 -16.94 -5.34
C LEU A 146 22.74 -17.23 -3.95
N ASN A 147 21.56 -17.84 -3.92
CA ASN A 147 21.00 -18.54 -2.77
C ASN A 147 21.04 -20.04 -3.06
N GLY A 148 22.10 -20.70 -2.57
CA GLY A 148 22.41 -22.07 -3.00
C GLY A 148 22.82 -22.11 -4.48
N ALA A 149 22.09 -22.86 -5.29
CA ALA A 149 22.37 -23.02 -6.72
C ALA A 149 21.58 -22.06 -7.64
N GLN A 150 20.75 -21.18 -7.06
CA GLN A 150 19.85 -20.30 -7.82
C GLN A 150 20.17 -18.84 -7.54
N TYR A 151 20.11 -17.99 -8.57
CA TYR A 151 20.15 -16.55 -8.37
C TYR A 151 18.83 -16.06 -7.79
N ARG A 152 18.93 -15.09 -6.87
CA ARG A 152 17.79 -14.27 -6.47
C ARG A 152 17.61 -13.10 -7.45
N PRO A 153 16.37 -12.65 -7.70
CA PRO A 153 16.12 -11.43 -8.46
C PRO A 153 16.75 -10.23 -7.76
N SER A 154 17.01 -9.14 -8.49
CA SER A 154 17.45 -7.88 -7.88
C SER A 154 16.41 -7.41 -6.86
N HIS A 155 16.84 -7.05 -5.65
CA HIS A 155 15.93 -6.61 -4.59
C HIS A 155 16.57 -5.68 -3.57
N ILE A 156 15.72 -4.89 -2.91
CA ILE A 156 16.09 -4.00 -1.81
C ILE A 156 15.33 -4.44 -0.57
N HIS A 157 16.04 -4.60 0.55
CA HIS A 157 15.44 -4.92 1.84
C HIS A 157 14.98 -3.66 2.57
N LEU A 158 13.88 -3.78 3.31
CA LEU A 158 13.37 -2.73 4.17
C LEU A 158 12.89 -3.32 5.50
N ILE A 159 13.29 -2.72 6.62
CA ILE A 159 12.52 -2.79 7.86
C ILE A 159 11.82 -1.46 8.05
N VAL A 160 10.49 -1.48 8.07
CA VAL A 160 9.68 -0.28 8.25
C VAL A 160 9.17 -0.24 9.68
N ARG A 161 9.56 0.79 10.43
CA ARG A 161 9.19 0.97 11.84
C ARG A 161 8.29 2.17 12.04
N TYR A 162 7.18 1.95 12.73
CA TYR A 162 6.24 2.99 13.11
C TYR A 162 5.69 2.70 14.51
N PRO A 163 5.50 3.72 15.38
CA PRO A 163 5.03 3.49 16.74
C PRO A 163 3.70 2.74 16.81
N GLY A 164 3.63 1.76 17.70
CA GLY A 164 2.39 1.03 17.99
C GLY A 164 2.09 -0.16 17.09
N ILE A 165 2.96 -0.49 16.12
CA ILE A 165 2.86 -1.71 15.31
C ILE A 165 4.16 -2.53 15.39
N ALA A 166 4.10 -3.79 14.98
CA ALA A 166 5.29 -4.59 14.76
C ALA A 166 6.05 -4.12 13.50
N ASP A 167 7.37 -4.29 13.50
CA ASP A 167 8.22 -4.01 12.35
C ASP A 167 7.74 -4.75 11.10
N LEU A 168 7.59 -4.03 10.00
CA LEU A 168 7.33 -4.62 8.69
C LEU A 168 8.66 -4.96 8.02
N GLU A 169 9.01 -6.24 8.05
CA GLU A 169 10.18 -6.79 7.36
C GLU A 169 9.80 -7.20 5.92
N THR A 170 10.22 -6.42 4.94
CA THR A 170 9.80 -6.60 3.55
C THR A 170 10.94 -6.40 2.56
N GLN A 171 10.67 -6.71 1.29
CA GLN A 171 11.60 -6.55 0.18
C GLN A 171 10.88 -5.96 -1.03
N LEU A 172 11.60 -5.15 -1.79
CA LEU A 172 11.19 -4.59 -3.07
C LEU A 172 11.89 -5.34 -4.20
N TYR A 173 11.15 -5.71 -5.25
CA TYR A 173 11.63 -6.34 -6.48
C TYR A 173 11.35 -5.48 -7.72
N PHE A 174 11.92 -5.86 -8.87
CA PHE A 174 11.79 -5.10 -10.11
C PHE A 174 11.12 -5.91 -11.22
N GLU A 175 10.14 -5.31 -11.89
CA GLU A 175 9.43 -5.92 -13.01
C GLU A 175 10.39 -6.30 -14.14
N GLY A 176 10.17 -7.49 -14.74
CA GLY A 176 10.98 -7.99 -15.84
C GLY A 176 12.24 -8.75 -15.42
N ASP A 177 12.52 -8.87 -14.12
CA ASP A 177 13.64 -9.65 -13.63
C ASP A 177 13.50 -11.15 -13.96
N PRO A 178 14.52 -11.78 -14.57
CA PRO A 178 14.44 -13.17 -15.04
C PRO A 178 14.33 -14.20 -13.91
N TYR A 179 14.71 -13.85 -12.68
CA TYR A 179 14.75 -14.79 -11.55
C TYR A 179 13.52 -14.72 -10.64
N ILE A 180 12.57 -13.81 -10.88
CA ILE A 180 11.32 -13.71 -10.10
C ILE A 180 10.59 -15.06 -10.06
N LYS A 181 10.44 -15.73 -11.20
CA LYS A 181 9.64 -16.97 -11.29
C LYS A 181 10.27 -18.15 -10.53
N SER A 182 11.58 -18.13 -10.35
CA SER A 182 12.32 -19.20 -9.67
C SER A 182 12.56 -18.91 -8.18
N ASP A 183 12.53 -17.66 -7.76
CA ASP A 183 12.73 -17.27 -6.36
C ASP A 183 11.44 -17.43 -5.55
N ALA A 184 11.50 -18.17 -4.44
CA ALA A 184 10.33 -18.50 -3.65
C ALA A 184 9.67 -17.28 -2.98
N ALA A 185 10.43 -16.21 -2.67
CA ALA A 185 9.88 -15.00 -2.08
C ALA A 185 9.25 -14.10 -3.14
N ALA A 186 9.94 -13.86 -4.25
CA ALA A 186 9.47 -12.98 -5.32
C ALA A 186 8.36 -13.59 -6.18
N SER A 187 8.26 -14.91 -6.29
CA SER A 187 7.14 -15.61 -6.97
C SER A 187 5.92 -15.80 -6.08
N HIS A 188 6.01 -15.52 -4.77
CA HIS A 188 4.87 -15.65 -3.86
C HIS A 188 3.76 -14.64 -4.23
N PRO A 189 2.46 -15.00 -4.16
CA PRO A 189 1.37 -14.07 -4.48
C PRO A 189 1.45 -12.74 -3.73
N ASP A 190 1.85 -12.76 -2.47
CA ASP A 190 2.03 -11.58 -1.61
C ASP A 190 3.13 -10.62 -2.12
N ALA A 191 4.04 -11.07 -2.98
CA ALA A 191 5.06 -10.21 -3.58
C ALA A 191 4.52 -9.30 -4.70
N ALA A 192 3.28 -9.52 -5.19
CA ALA A 192 2.73 -8.79 -6.33
C ALA A 192 2.74 -7.27 -6.12
N GLY A 193 2.39 -6.79 -4.92
CA GLY A 193 2.42 -5.36 -4.56
C GLY A 193 3.82 -4.79 -4.32
N ARG A 194 4.86 -5.63 -4.41
CA ARG A 194 6.27 -5.29 -4.12
C ARG A 194 7.17 -5.45 -5.35
N ILE A 195 6.60 -5.69 -6.53
CA ILE A 195 7.34 -5.74 -7.81
C ILE A 195 7.04 -4.44 -8.57
N ILE A 196 8.01 -3.54 -8.65
CA ILE A 196 7.81 -2.22 -9.27
C ILE A 196 8.40 -2.14 -10.67
N ARG A 197 7.80 -1.29 -11.50
CA ARG A 197 8.35 -0.92 -12.79
C ARG A 197 9.35 0.22 -12.66
N LEU A 198 10.47 0.10 -13.35
CA LEU A 198 11.44 1.19 -13.50
C LEU A 198 11.24 1.93 -14.82
N LYS A 199 11.58 3.22 -14.82
CA LYS A 199 11.63 4.07 -16.01
C LYS A 199 12.96 4.81 -16.04
N GLU A 200 13.69 4.65 -17.12
CA GLU A 200 14.94 5.38 -17.32
C GLU A 200 14.68 6.85 -17.71
N ARG A 201 15.40 7.77 -17.06
CA ARG A 201 15.51 9.18 -17.44
C ARG A 201 16.92 9.66 -17.12
N ASP A 202 17.57 10.33 -18.08
CA ASP A 202 18.90 10.92 -17.89
C ASP A 202 19.94 9.92 -17.34
N ASN A 203 19.92 8.67 -17.83
CA ASN A 203 20.74 7.54 -17.37
C ASN A 203 20.53 7.13 -15.89
N VAL A 204 19.38 7.47 -15.32
CA VAL A 204 18.95 7.05 -13.97
C VAL A 204 17.65 6.27 -14.09
N GLN A 205 17.58 5.12 -13.45
CA GLN A 205 16.32 4.39 -13.27
C GLN A 205 15.48 5.06 -12.19
N HIS A 206 14.20 5.30 -12.48
CA HIS A 206 13.24 5.82 -11.52
C HIS A 206 12.16 4.80 -11.21
N GLY A 207 11.91 4.56 -9.92
CA GLY A 207 10.84 3.70 -9.44
C GLY A 207 10.01 4.37 -8.35
N ILE A 208 8.75 3.95 -8.23
CA ILE A 208 7.85 4.37 -7.14
C ILE A 208 7.51 3.14 -6.32
N PHE A 209 7.70 3.23 -5.00
CA PHE A 209 7.34 2.18 -4.06
C PHE A 209 6.60 2.78 -2.86
N ASP A 210 5.28 2.82 -2.93
CA ASP A 210 4.43 3.24 -1.81
C ASP A 210 4.28 2.07 -0.82
N ILE A 211 4.25 2.41 0.47
CA ILE A 211 4.16 1.44 1.57
C ILE A 211 2.88 1.72 2.33
N VAL A 212 2.11 0.68 2.62
CA VAL A 212 0.87 0.77 3.39
C VAL A 212 1.04 -0.03 4.67
N LEU A 213 1.06 0.65 5.81
CA LEU A 213 1.17 0.01 7.12
C LEU A 213 -0.22 -0.34 7.64
N ASN A 214 -0.34 -1.50 8.30
CA ASN A 214 -1.57 -1.90 8.98
C ASN A 214 -1.73 -1.15 10.31
N VAL A 215 -1.91 0.15 10.23
CA VAL A 215 -2.18 1.05 11.35
C VAL A 215 -3.35 1.93 10.97
N GLU A 216 -4.25 2.16 11.93
CA GLU A 216 -5.31 3.14 11.74
C GLU A 216 -4.68 4.51 11.45
N PRO A 217 -5.32 5.34 10.61
CA PRO A 217 -4.89 6.70 10.41
C PRO A 217 -4.70 7.39 11.77
N PRO A 218 -3.60 8.15 11.97
CA PRO A 218 -3.44 8.91 13.19
C PRO A 218 -4.72 9.73 13.41
N SER A 219 -5.25 9.68 14.63
CA SER A 219 -6.39 10.48 15.07
C SER A 219 -5.96 11.95 15.18
N SER A 220 -5.63 12.53 14.04
CA SER A 220 -5.50 13.93 13.70
C SER A 220 -6.34 14.21 12.45
N VAL A 221 -7.52 13.58 12.40
CA VAL A 221 -8.69 14.11 11.70
C VAL A 221 -9.33 15.23 12.55
N ASP A 222 -8.56 15.91 13.38
CA ASP A 222 -9.01 17.07 14.15
C ASP A 222 -8.32 18.31 13.57
N GLU A 223 -9.13 19.06 12.82
CA GLU A 223 -8.96 20.43 12.33
C GLU A 223 -8.48 20.68 10.89
N GLU A 224 -7.45 20.06 10.33
CA GLU A 224 -6.90 20.59 9.05
C GLU A 224 -7.60 20.06 7.77
N THR A 225 -8.04 18.79 7.75
CA THR A 225 -8.83 18.21 6.65
C THR A 225 -10.30 18.65 6.68
N SER A 226 -10.87 18.85 7.87
CA SER A 226 -12.25 19.37 8.01
C SER A 226 -12.36 20.85 7.61
N ARG A 227 -11.28 21.63 7.78
CA ARG A 227 -11.22 23.04 7.32
C ARG A 227 -11.10 23.22 5.81
N GLN A 228 -10.80 22.16 5.05
CA GLN A 228 -10.50 22.28 3.61
C GLN A 228 -11.72 22.04 2.70
N GLY A 229 -12.83 21.46 3.17
CA GLY A 229 -13.99 21.18 2.31
C GLY A 229 -13.79 19.96 1.39
N THR A 230 -14.69 19.72 0.43
CA THR A 230 -14.64 18.56 -0.46
C THR A 230 -13.33 18.49 -1.27
N ARG A 231 -12.70 17.31 -1.35
CA ARG A 231 -11.36 17.09 -1.96
C ARG A 231 -11.29 15.79 -2.77
N LEU A 232 -10.75 15.88 -3.98
CA LEU A 232 -10.27 14.76 -4.78
C LEU A 232 -8.78 14.55 -4.51
N ARG A 233 -8.39 13.35 -4.09
CA ARG A 233 -6.99 12.98 -3.86
C ARG A 233 -6.41 12.27 -5.08
N GLN A 234 -5.08 12.20 -5.11
CA GLN A 234 -4.37 11.47 -6.15
C GLN A 234 -4.77 9.99 -6.11
N ASN A 235 -4.99 9.37 -7.26
CA ASN A 235 -5.28 7.94 -7.34
C ASN A 235 -4.05 7.11 -6.95
N HIS A 236 -4.27 5.93 -6.38
CA HIS A 236 -3.20 5.01 -5.99
C HIS A 236 -3.55 3.55 -6.38
N PRO A 237 -2.62 2.80 -7.00
CA PRO A 237 -1.30 3.26 -7.46
C PRO A 237 -1.42 4.27 -8.62
N ASN A 238 -0.41 5.12 -8.78
CA ASN A 238 -0.24 5.97 -9.97
C ASN A 238 1.26 6.12 -10.29
N PRO A 239 1.78 5.55 -11.39
CA PRO A 239 1.05 4.85 -12.46
C PRO A 239 0.41 3.51 -12.04
N PHE A 240 -0.57 3.02 -12.79
CA PHE A 240 -1.24 1.73 -12.55
C PHE A 240 -1.35 0.88 -13.83
N THR A 241 -1.42 -0.45 -13.68
CA THR A 241 -1.54 -1.39 -14.81
C THR A 241 -3.00 -1.80 -15.04
N HIS A 242 -3.64 -2.40 -14.03
CA HIS A 242 -4.98 -2.98 -14.14
C HIS A 242 -6.03 -2.15 -13.41
N THR A 243 -5.81 -1.85 -12.14
CA THR A 243 -6.75 -1.12 -11.30
C THR A 243 -6.05 0.00 -10.55
N THR A 244 -6.79 1.05 -10.26
CA THR A 244 -6.38 2.11 -9.35
C THR A 244 -7.56 2.56 -8.53
N ARG A 245 -7.29 3.10 -7.34
CA ARG A 245 -8.31 3.59 -6.42
C ARG A 245 -8.26 5.10 -6.39
N VAL A 246 -9.42 5.74 -6.39
CA VAL A 246 -9.56 7.20 -6.47
C VAL A 246 -10.16 7.70 -5.15
N PRO A 247 -9.32 8.20 -4.23
CA PRO A 247 -9.82 8.64 -2.94
C PRO A 247 -10.41 10.05 -3.04
N LEU A 248 -11.52 10.27 -2.36
CA LEU A 248 -12.17 11.57 -2.24
C LEU A 248 -12.75 11.76 -0.84
N TYR A 249 -12.72 12.98 -0.34
CA TYR A 249 -13.37 13.38 0.90
C TYR A 249 -14.52 14.34 0.57
N LEU A 250 -15.68 14.10 1.15
CA LEU A 250 -16.84 15.00 1.06
C LEU A 250 -17.04 15.68 2.40
N ALA A 251 -17.11 17.01 2.39
CA ALA A 251 -17.32 17.81 3.60
C ALA A 251 -18.78 17.91 4.03
N ARG A 252 -19.71 17.44 3.20
CA ARG A 252 -21.14 17.34 3.49
C ARG A 252 -21.79 16.35 2.51
N PRO A 253 -22.99 15.85 2.82
CA PRO A 253 -23.73 15.05 1.86
C PRO A 253 -24.09 15.86 0.60
N GLU A 254 -23.73 15.37 -0.58
CA GLU A 254 -23.99 16.05 -1.86
C GLU A 254 -24.03 15.09 -3.05
N ASN A 255 -24.54 15.56 -4.20
CA ASN A 255 -24.47 14.83 -5.47
C ASN A 255 -23.06 14.95 -6.03
N VAL A 256 -22.44 13.80 -6.30
CA VAL A 256 -21.06 13.70 -6.75
C VAL A 256 -21.01 13.02 -8.10
N THR A 257 -20.35 13.70 -9.06
CA THR A 257 -19.97 13.12 -10.33
C THR A 257 -18.44 12.98 -10.38
N LEU A 258 -17.96 11.76 -10.59
CA LEU A 258 -16.54 11.43 -10.79
C LEU A 258 -16.38 10.78 -12.17
N LYS A 259 -15.67 11.45 -13.07
CA LYS A 259 -15.49 11.01 -14.46
C LYS A 259 -14.02 10.99 -14.85
N VAL A 260 -13.65 10.05 -15.70
CA VAL A 260 -12.33 9.94 -16.31
C VAL A 260 -12.40 10.42 -17.76
N TYR A 261 -11.43 11.24 -18.16
CA TYR A 261 -11.31 11.81 -19.49
C TYR A 261 -9.97 11.46 -20.12
N ASP A 262 -9.94 11.37 -21.45
CA ASP A 262 -8.68 11.29 -22.21
C ASP A 262 -8.03 12.67 -22.44
N LEU A 263 -6.87 12.68 -23.09
CA LEU A 263 -6.12 13.89 -23.46
C LEU A 263 -6.88 14.85 -24.39
N HIS A 264 -7.92 14.38 -25.09
CA HIS A 264 -8.77 15.20 -25.95
C HIS A 264 -10.00 15.73 -25.20
N GLY A 265 -10.12 15.45 -23.89
CA GLY A 265 -11.25 15.85 -23.07
C GLY A 265 -12.52 15.03 -23.33
N ARG A 266 -12.42 13.87 -24.00
CA ARG A 266 -13.56 12.96 -24.17
C ARG A 266 -13.78 12.19 -22.87
N SER A 267 -15.02 12.12 -22.41
CA SER A 267 -15.40 11.28 -21.27
C SER A 267 -15.21 9.81 -21.65
N ILE A 268 -14.35 9.12 -20.91
CA ILE A 268 -14.02 7.71 -21.11
C ILE A 268 -14.83 6.83 -20.18
N SER A 269 -14.94 7.22 -18.90
CA SER A 269 -15.66 6.44 -17.91
C SER A 269 -16.33 7.33 -16.86
N THR A 270 -17.54 6.98 -16.46
CA THR A 270 -18.24 7.55 -15.31
C THR A 270 -18.10 6.61 -14.12
N LEU A 271 -17.24 6.96 -13.18
CA LEU A 271 -16.95 6.12 -12.00
C LEU A 271 -18.02 6.29 -10.91
N LEU A 272 -18.58 7.50 -10.81
CA LEU A 272 -19.59 7.85 -9.81
C LEU A 272 -20.51 8.93 -10.38
N ASP A 273 -21.82 8.79 -10.19
CA ASP A 273 -22.80 9.85 -10.47
C ASP A 273 -24.03 9.65 -9.58
N ARG A 274 -23.89 10.00 -8.28
CA ARG A 274 -24.93 9.77 -7.27
C ARG A 274 -24.77 10.66 -6.06
N GLN A 275 -25.80 10.68 -5.21
CA GLN A 275 -25.72 11.28 -3.88
C GLN A 275 -24.82 10.44 -2.96
N MET A 276 -23.94 11.11 -2.23
CA MET A 276 -22.98 10.50 -1.30
C MET A 276 -23.07 11.17 0.07
N THR A 277 -22.72 10.46 1.13
CA THR A 277 -22.66 11.00 2.49
C THR A 277 -21.37 11.77 2.73
N GLU A 278 -21.34 12.61 3.77
CA GLU A 278 -20.08 13.17 4.27
C GLU A 278 -19.08 12.06 4.63
N GLY A 279 -17.79 12.37 4.50
CA GLY A 279 -16.69 11.49 4.89
C GLY A 279 -15.78 11.09 3.75
N THR A 280 -14.88 10.17 4.06
CA THR A 280 -13.90 9.61 3.11
C THR A 280 -14.54 8.50 2.30
N HIS A 281 -14.33 8.54 0.98
CA HIS A 281 -14.78 7.55 0.01
C HIS A 281 -13.64 7.16 -0.91
N VAL A 282 -13.67 5.94 -1.40
CA VAL A 282 -12.72 5.43 -2.41
C VAL A 282 -13.53 4.84 -3.55
N VAL A 283 -13.15 5.20 -4.78
CA VAL A 283 -13.81 4.71 -5.99
C VAL A 283 -12.76 3.99 -6.84
N ASP A 284 -13.00 2.72 -7.13
CA ASP A 284 -12.09 1.93 -7.96
C ASP A 284 -12.31 2.19 -9.45
N TRP A 285 -11.22 2.11 -10.21
CA TRP A 285 -11.27 2.12 -11.66
C TRP A 285 -10.35 1.04 -12.23
N SER A 286 -10.94 0.05 -12.89
CA SER A 286 -10.23 -1.05 -13.55
C SER A 286 -9.65 -0.68 -14.92
N GLY A 287 -9.43 0.62 -15.17
CA GLY A 287 -8.89 1.11 -16.43
C GLY A 287 -9.74 0.74 -17.64
N THR A 288 -11.07 0.79 -17.51
CA THR A 288 -12.04 0.49 -18.58
C THR A 288 -12.85 1.73 -18.98
N ASP A 289 -13.36 1.76 -20.20
CA ASP A 289 -14.36 2.72 -20.65
C ASP A 289 -15.78 2.36 -20.14
N ASP A 290 -16.77 3.22 -20.42
CA ASP A 290 -18.19 2.99 -20.06
C ASP A 290 -18.82 1.74 -20.73
N LYS A 291 -18.13 1.11 -21.70
CA LYS A 291 -18.54 -0.15 -22.34
C LYS A 291 -17.82 -1.36 -21.74
N GLY A 292 -17.01 -1.16 -20.70
CA GLY A 292 -16.21 -2.20 -20.06
C GLY A 292 -14.95 -2.61 -20.84
N LYS A 293 -14.59 -1.89 -21.92
CA LYS A 293 -13.39 -2.18 -22.70
C LYS A 293 -12.16 -1.57 -22.01
N GLN A 294 -11.06 -2.32 -21.92
CA GLN A 294 -9.79 -1.80 -21.44
C GLN A 294 -9.33 -0.61 -22.28
N VAL A 295 -8.89 0.44 -21.58
CA VAL A 295 -8.31 1.65 -22.20
C VAL A 295 -6.82 1.46 -22.42
N ASP A 296 -6.27 2.12 -23.44
CA ASP A 296 -4.84 2.01 -23.76
C ASP A 296 -3.96 2.65 -22.68
N ALA A 297 -2.68 2.26 -22.63
CA ALA A 297 -1.69 2.95 -21.79
C ALA A 297 -1.59 4.43 -22.17
N GLY A 298 -1.51 5.31 -21.17
CA GLY A 298 -1.52 6.75 -21.41
C GLY A 298 -1.94 7.58 -20.20
N THR A 299 -2.06 8.88 -20.44
CA THR A 299 -2.48 9.86 -19.43
C THR A 299 -3.98 10.09 -19.50
N TYR A 300 -4.62 10.07 -18.34
CA TYR A 300 -6.06 10.31 -18.16
C TYR A 300 -6.28 11.39 -17.09
N PHE A 301 -7.45 12.01 -17.11
CA PHE A 301 -7.84 13.04 -16.15
C PHE A 301 -9.07 12.60 -15.40
N CYS A 302 -8.95 12.39 -14.10
CA CYS A 302 -10.09 12.13 -13.23
C CYS A 302 -10.60 13.45 -12.68
N ARG A 303 -11.88 13.74 -12.91
CA ARG A 303 -12.51 14.99 -12.50
C ARG A 303 -13.67 14.71 -11.54
N LEU A 304 -13.59 15.35 -10.38
CA LEU A 304 -14.64 15.43 -9.37
C LEU A 304 -15.48 16.69 -9.62
N SER A 305 -16.80 16.55 -9.56
CA SER A 305 -17.76 17.64 -9.44
C SER A 305 -18.71 17.32 -8.29
N ALA A 306 -18.69 18.16 -7.25
CA ALA A 306 -19.48 18.00 -6.04
C ALA A 306 -19.82 19.40 -5.50
N GLY A 307 -21.07 19.84 -5.69
CA GLY A 307 -21.46 21.22 -5.42
C GLY A 307 -20.58 22.24 -6.17
N ASP A 308 -19.93 23.14 -5.43
CA ASP A 308 -18.98 24.12 -5.98
C ASP A 308 -17.58 23.54 -6.22
N ALA A 309 -17.27 22.36 -5.67
CA ALA A 309 -15.96 21.74 -5.80
C ALA A 309 -15.81 21.11 -7.19
N LYS A 310 -14.92 21.67 -8.00
CA LYS A 310 -14.45 21.09 -9.27
C LYS A 310 -12.95 20.84 -9.17
N GLN A 311 -12.55 19.57 -9.13
CA GLN A 311 -11.15 19.18 -8.97
C GLN A 311 -10.75 18.17 -10.01
N THR A 312 -9.47 18.15 -10.39
CA THR A 312 -8.94 17.22 -11.38
C THR A 312 -7.60 16.65 -10.92
N ARG A 313 -7.39 15.36 -11.15
CA ARG A 313 -6.14 14.64 -10.91
C ARG A 313 -5.71 13.91 -12.17
N ILE A 314 -4.40 13.88 -12.40
CA ILE A 314 -3.80 13.19 -13.53
C ILE A 314 -3.58 11.75 -13.13
N MET A 315 -4.01 10.82 -13.97
CA MET A 315 -3.80 9.39 -13.81
C MET A 315 -2.92 8.89 -14.95
N THR A 316 -2.03 7.95 -14.67
CA THR A 316 -1.16 7.33 -15.67
C THR A 316 -1.40 5.83 -15.70
N LYS A 317 -1.92 5.32 -16.82
CA LYS A 317 -2.01 3.88 -17.08
C LYS A 317 -0.77 3.42 -17.84
N VAL A 318 -0.16 2.32 -17.41
CA VAL A 318 1.10 1.77 -17.96
C VAL A 318 0.97 0.33 -18.44
#